data_AF-A0A7C4BSM5-F1
#
_entry.id   AF-A0A7C4BSM5-F1
#
_cell.length_a   1.000
_cell.length_b   1.000
_cell.length_c   1.000
_cell.angle_alpha   90.00
_cell.angle_beta   90.00
_cell.angle_gamma   90.00
#
_symmetry.space_group_name_H-M   'P 1'
#
loop_
_entity.id
_entity.type
_entity.pdbx_description
1 polymer ?
#
loop_
_entity_poly.entity_id
_entity_poly.type
_entity_poly.pdbx_seq_one_letter_code
_entity_poly.pdbx_strand_id
1 'polypeptide(L)'
;MAKKKSQALSIPASLDEADRYIASIAELQRKINLVQLQLNTQLAELTKKAKEECKPLEQKINTLVKGLYIFADTHREKITDGFSRQTVEVSSGVFGWRQRPETTEVEDEDQAIKELEELGLKECIRVKKTVNKEAIEALPKDVVEKLKFITVKEGDEVFSVKPKEVKISFVKGKRSIKREDV
;
A
#
# COMPACT_ATOMS: atom_id res chain seq x y z
N MET A 1 -18.85 -2.01 -31.65
CA MET A 1 -17.53 -1.33 -31.71
C MET A 1 -17.76 0.17 -31.54
N ALA A 2 -17.42 0.75 -30.39
CA ALA A 2 -17.61 2.18 -30.15
C ALA A 2 -16.51 2.98 -30.87
N LYS A 3 -16.88 3.76 -31.90
CA LYS A 3 -15.97 4.71 -32.54
C LYS A 3 -15.54 5.75 -31.50
N LYS A 4 -14.27 5.71 -31.09
CA LYS A 4 -13.64 6.76 -30.28
C LYS A 4 -13.69 8.05 -31.10
N LYS A 5 -14.52 9.02 -30.67
CA LYS A 5 -14.53 10.36 -31.27
C LYS A 5 -13.11 10.92 -31.15
N SER A 6 -12.42 11.09 -32.27
CA SER A 6 -11.13 11.77 -32.30
C SER A 6 -11.36 13.23 -31.93
N GLN A 7 -10.83 13.64 -30.79
CA GLN A 7 -10.82 15.05 -30.40
C GLN A 7 -9.97 15.80 -31.44
N ALA A 8 -10.48 16.92 -31.96
CA ALA A 8 -9.76 17.70 -32.96
C ALA A 8 -8.40 18.15 -32.37
N LEU A 9 -7.31 17.77 -33.04
CA LEU A 9 -5.96 18.14 -32.64
C LEU A 9 -5.74 19.62 -33.01
N SER A 10 -5.73 20.49 -32.01
CA SER A 10 -5.31 21.88 -32.18
C SER A 10 -3.79 21.94 -32.00
N ILE A 11 -3.09 22.51 -32.98
CA ILE A 11 -1.63 22.63 -33.00
C ILE A 11 -1.29 24.09 -32.77
N PRO A 12 -0.46 24.44 -31.77
CA PRO A 12 -0.06 25.83 -31.55
C PRO A 12 0.82 26.31 -32.71
N ALA A 13 0.49 27.47 -33.26
CA ALA A 13 1.21 28.10 -34.37
C ALA A 13 2.35 29.03 -33.91
N SER A 14 2.46 29.30 -32.60
CA SER A 14 3.47 30.19 -32.03
C SER A 14 3.89 29.77 -30.61
N LEU A 15 5.01 30.33 -30.13
CA LEU A 15 5.47 30.14 -28.75
C LEU A 15 4.49 30.68 -27.70
N ASP A 16 3.76 31.76 -28.02
CA ASP A 16 2.71 32.30 -27.13
C ASP A 16 1.54 31.33 -27.00
N GLU A 17 1.12 30.71 -28.10
CA GLU A 17 0.09 29.67 -28.07
C GLU A 17 0.57 28.41 -27.33
N ALA A 18 1.84 28.03 -27.49
CA ALA A 18 2.43 26.93 -26.74
C ALA A 18 2.47 27.23 -25.23
N ASP A 19 2.77 28.46 -24.82
CA ASP A 19 2.70 28.88 -23.40
C ASP A 19 1.28 28.76 -22.84
N ARG A 20 0.26 29.19 -23.61
CA ARG A 20 -1.15 29.00 -23.23
C ARG A 20 -1.51 27.52 -23.10
N TYR A 21 -0.96 26.64 -23.93
CA TYR A 21 -1.16 25.19 -23.81
C TYR A 21 -0.56 24.66 -22.51
N ILE A 22 0.67 25.04 -22.18
CA ILE A 22 1.33 24.64 -20.93
C ILE A 22 0.55 25.15 -19.70
N ALA A 23 0.07 26.40 -19.74
CA ALA A 23 -0.78 26.96 -18.70
C ALA A 23 -2.10 26.17 -18.53
N SER A 24 -2.75 25.81 -19.64
CA SER A 24 -3.97 24.99 -19.65
C SER A 24 -3.72 23.60 -19.07
N ILE A 25 -2.61 22.95 -19.45
CA ILE A 25 -2.19 21.66 -18.90
C ILE A 25 -2.01 21.78 -17.38
N ALA A 26 -1.36 22.83 -16.89
CA ALA A 26 -1.17 23.08 -15.47
C ALA A 26 -2.52 23.19 -14.72
N GLU A 27 -3.47 23.93 -15.29
CA GLU A 27 -4.80 24.10 -14.72
C GLU A 27 -5.57 22.78 -14.65
N LEU A 28 -5.56 22.00 -15.74
CA LEU A 28 -6.18 20.69 -15.79
C LEU A 28 -5.55 19.74 -14.77
N GLN A 29 -4.23 19.74 -14.64
CA GLN A 29 -3.54 18.91 -13.64
C GLN A 29 -3.96 19.29 -12.21
N ARG A 30 -4.09 20.59 -11.90
CA ARG A 30 -4.60 21.05 -10.60
C ARG A 30 -6.04 20.59 -10.36
N LYS A 31 -6.90 20.65 -11.37
CA LYS A 31 -8.29 20.16 -11.28
C LYS A 31 -8.34 18.66 -11.01
N ILE A 32 -7.53 17.86 -11.71
CA ILE A 32 -7.40 16.42 -11.49
C ILE A 32 -6.96 16.14 -10.05
N ASN A 33 -5.91 16.81 -9.59
CA ASN A 33 -5.38 16.63 -8.23
C ASN A 33 -6.43 17.01 -7.17
N LEU A 34 -7.22 18.06 -7.40
CA LEU A 34 -8.29 18.47 -6.50
C LEU A 34 -9.40 17.42 -6.43
N VAL A 35 -9.81 16.84 -7.55
CA VAL A 35 -10.79 15.75 -7.59
C VAL A 35 -10.27 14.52 -6.83
N GLN A 36 -9.00 14.16 -7.04
CA GLN A 36 -8.36 13.05 -6.31
C GLN A 36 -8.28 13.32 -4.81
N LEU A 37 -7.94 14.55 -4.41
CA LEU A 37 -7.91 14.95 -3.01
C LEU A 37 -9.29 14.83 -2.37
N GLN A 38 -10.33 15.35 -3.03
CA GLN A 38 -11.71 15.23 -2.54
C GLN A 38 -12.16 13.77 -2.39
N LEU A 39 -11.84 12.92 -3.37
CA LEU A 39 -12.11 11.49 -3.29
C LEU A 39 -11.41 10.84 -2.08
N ASN A 40 -10.13 11.12 -1.91
CA ASN A 40 -9.35 10.56 -0.80
C ASN A 40 -9.87 11.02 0.56
N THR A 41 -10.30 12.28 0.68
CA THR A 41 -10.94 12.79 1.90
C THR A 41 -12.24 12.05 2.19
N GLN A 42 -13.11 11.85 1.19
CA GLN A 42 -14.35 11.10 1.35
C GLN A 42 -14.11 9.63 1.73
N LEU A 43 -13.12 8.98 1.10
CA LEU A 43 -12.72 7.61 1.46
C LEU A 43 -12.24 7.52 2.90
N ALA A 44 -11.45 8.50 3.36
CA ALA A 44 -10.97 8.55 4.73
C ALA A 44 -12.13 8.70 5.72
N GLU A 45 -13.09 9.58 5.45
CA GLU A 45 -14.28 9.79 6.27
C GLU A 45 -15.16 8.53 6.34
N LEU A 46 -15.43 7.90 5.20
CA LEU A 46 -16.22 6.66 5.13
C LEU A 46 -15.52 5.52 5.88
N THR A 47 -14.21 5.37 5.69
CA THR A 47 -13.42 4.36 6.39
C THR A 47 -13.44 4.59 7.90
N LYS A 48 -13.36 5.85 8.34
CA LYS A 48 -13.42 6.21 9.76
C LYS A 48 -14.79 5.85 10.35
N LYS A 49 -15.89 6.24 9.70
CA LYS A 49 -17.26 5.93 10.15
C LYS A 49 -17.49 4.42 10.24
N ALA A 50 -17.11 3.67 9.21
CA ALA A 50 -17.23 2.21 9.21
C ALA A 50 -16.44 1.58 10.37
N LYS A 51 -15.21 2.05 10.65
CA LYS A 51 -14.43 1.59 11.80
C LYS A 51 -15.10 1.90 13.14
N GLU A 52 -15.69 3.09 13.27
CA GLU A 52 -16.41 3.50 14.49
C GLU A 52 -17.67 2.67 14.71
N GLU A 53 -18.41 2.32 13.65
CA GLU A 53 -19.59 1.46 13.70
C GLU A 53 -19.25 -0.01 13.99
N CYS A 54 -18.15 -0.53 13.41
CA CYS A 54 -17.70 -1.90 13.65
C CYS A 54 -17.12 -2.10 15.06
N LYS A 55 -16.44 -1.10 15.62
CA LYS A 55 -15.76 -1.18 16.92
C LYS A 55 -16.65 -1.72 18.07
N PRO A 56 -17.87 -1.21 18.33
CA PRO A 56 -18.72 -1.77 19.39
C PRO A 56 -19.19 -3.20 19.09
N LEU A 57 -19.37 -3.56 17.82
CA LEU A 57 -19.75 -4.92 17.43
C LEU A 57 -18.60 -5.91 17.69
N GLU A 58 -17.37 -5.54 17.32
CA GLU A 58 -16.16 -6.31 17.63
C GLU A 58 -15.95 -6.46 19.15
N GLN A 59 -16.15 -5.39 19.92
CA GLN A 59 -16.09 -5.44 21.38
C GLN A 59 -17.14 -6.38 21.98
N LYS A 60 -18.36 -6.38 21.43
CA LYS A 60 -19.43 -7.29 21.86
C LYS A 60 -19.10 -8.74 21.51
N ILE A 61 -18.60 -9.01 20.31
CA ILE A 61 -18.13 -10.33 19.89
C ILE A 61 -17.03 -10.82 20.84
N ASN A 62 -16.02 -9.98 21.12
CA ASN A 62 -14.92 -10.33 22.02
C ASN A 62 -15.41 -10.64 23.44
N THR A 63 -16.36 -9.86 23.97
CA THR A 63 -16.97 -10.12 25.28
C THR A 63 -17.70 -11.46 25.30
N LEU A 64 -18.48 -11.77 24.26
CA LEU A 64 -19.20 -13.04 24.14
C LEU A 64 -18.24 -14.23 24.03
N VAL A 65 -17.18 -14.12 23.22
CA VAL A 65 -16.13 -15.15 23.08
C VAL A 65 -15.43 -15.39 24.42
N LYS A 66 -15.09 -14.34 25.18
CA LYS A 66 -14.50 -14.48 26.52
C LYS A 66 -15.45 -15.19 27.49
N GLY A 67 -16.73 -14.83 27.49
CA GLY A 67 -17.74 -15.50 28.31
C GLY A 67 -17.87 -16.99 27.95
N LEU A 68 -17.92 -17.31 26.65
CA LEU A 68 -17.96 -18.69 26.17
C LEU A 68 -16.71 -19.46 26.57
N TYR A 69 -15.52 -18.84 26.48
CA TYR A 69 -14.27 -19.45 26.92
C TYR A 69 -14.28 -19.78 28.41
N ILE A 70 -14.68 -18.84 29.28
CA ILE A 70 -14.74 -19.08 30.73
C ILE A 70 -15.68 -20.25 31.05
N PHE A 71 -16.85 -20.31 30.39
CA PHE A 71 -17.76 -21.44 30.53
C PHE A 71 -17.12 -22.76 30.08
N ALA A 72 -16.53 -22.78 28.89
CA ALA A 72 -15.94 -23.96 28.28
C ALA A 72 -14.74 -24.49 29.06
N ASP A 73 -13.93 -23.60 29.63
CA ASP A 73 -12.76 -23.95 30.45
C ASP A 73 -13.19 -24.52 31.81
N THR A 74 -14.17 -23.90 32.47
CA THR A 74 -14.70 -24.37 33.76
C THR A 74 -15.39 -25.73 33.66
N HIS A 75 -16.02 -26.04 32.52
CA HIS A 75 -16.77 -27.28 32.31
C HIS A 75 -16.07 -28.24 31.36
N ARG A 76 -14.78 -28.04 31.10
CA ARG A 76 -14.07 -28.69 30.00
C ARG A 76 -14.23 -30.20 30.00
N GLU A 77 -13.97 -30.86 31.13
CA GLU A 77 -14.09 -32.31 31.29
C GLU A 77 -15.49 -32.82 30.89
N LYS A 78 -16.54 -32.12 31.33
CA LYS A 78 -17.93 -32.50 31.08
C LYS A 78 -18.33 -32.35 29.60
N ILE A 79 -17.89 -31.28 28.94
CA ILE A 79 -18.29 -31.00 27.56
C ILE A 79 -17.40 -31.70 26.52
N THR A 80 -16.28 -32.28 26.96
CA THR A 80 -15.31 -32.99 26.11
C THR A 80 -15.26 -34.50 26.36
N ASP A 81 -16.28 -35.06 27.03
CA ASP A 81 -16.35 -36.49 27.36
C ASP A 81 -15.06 -37.00 28.02
N GLY A 82 -14.66 -36.33 29.11
CA GLY A 82 -13.43 -36.67 29.84
C GLY A 82 -12.16 -36.34 29.07
N PHE A 83 -12.13 -35.22 28.32
CA PHE A 83 -11.01 -34.78 27.47
C PHE A 83 -10.74 -35.67 26.24
N SER A 84 -11.65 -36.57 25.88
CA SER A 84 -11.50 -37.44 24.71
C SER A 84 -11.69 -36.72 23.38
N ARG A 85 -12.34 -35.54 23.36
CA ARG A 85 -12.49 -34.68 22.18
C ARG A 85 -12.08 -33.23 22.46
N GLN A 86 -11.64 -32.52 21.43
CA GLN A 86 -11.27 -31.09 21.56
C GLN A 86 -12.33 -30.15 20.97
N THR A 87 -13.39 -30.70 20.38
CA THR A 87 -14.43 -29.96 19.65
C THR A 87 -15.81 -30.26 20.22
N VAL A 88 -16.62 -29.21 20.37
CA VAL A 88 -17.97 -29.25 20.92
C VAL A 88 -18.94 -28.62 19.92
N GLU A 89 -19.86 -29.43 19.41
CA GLU A 89 -20.95 -29.01 18.53
C GLU A 89 -22.18 -28.61 19.34
N VAL A 90 -22.81 -27.51 18.93
CA VAL A 90 -24.09 -27.01 19.44
C VAL A 90 -25.00 -26.69 18.27
N SER A 91 -26.31 -26.49 18.51
CA SER A 91 -27.27 -26.21 17.44
C SER A 91 -26.90 -25.01 16.56
N SER A 92 -26.24 -24.00 17.13
CA SER A 92 -25.85 -22.76 16.44
C SER A 92 -24.43 -22.75 15.90
N GLY A 93 -23.65 -23.84 16.03
CA GLY A 93 -22.27 -23.89 15.54
C GLY A 93 -21.34 -24.78 16.34
N VAL A 94 -20.05 -24.46 16.31
CA VAL A 94 -19.00 -25.28 16.93
C VAL A 94 -17.98 -24.41 17.65
N PHE A 95 -17.43 -24.92 18.75
CA PHE A 95 -16.30 -24.33 19.44
C PHE A 95 -15.37 -25.42 19.96
N GLY A 96 -14.14 -25.08 20.29
CA GLY A 96 -13.18 -26.08 20.74
C GLY A 96 -11.77 -25.54 20.92
N TRP A 97 -10.88 -26.43 21.31
CA TRP A 97 -9.46 -26.16 21.46
C TRP A 97 -8.73 -26.60 20.20
N ARG A 98 -7.78 -25.77 19.76
CA ARG A 98 -6.84 -26.14 18.71
C ARG A 98 -5.44 -25.83 19.19
N GLN A 99 -4.54 -26.77 19.04
CA GLN A 99 -3.12 -26.50 19.12
C GLN A 99 -2.72 -25.83 17.80
N ARG A 100 -2.16 -24.62 17.88
CA ARG A 100 -1.49 -24.05 16.71
C ARG A 100 -0.16 -24.79 16.55
N PRO A 101 0.26 -25.08 15.30
CA PRO A 101 1.61 -25.55 15.08
C PRO A 101 2.60 -24.49 15.58
N GLU A 102 3.82 -24.92 15.89
CA GLU A 102 4.91 -24.03 16.24
C GLU A 102 5.08 -22.96 15.16
N THR A 103 5.17 -21.71 15.60
CA THR A 103 5.35 -20.56 14.72
C THR A 103 6.73 -19.97 15.02
N THR A 104 7.51 -19.76 13.97
CA THR A 104 8.81 -19.10 14.07
C THR A 104 8.61 -17.59 13.88
N GLU A 105 9.14 -16.80 14.82
CA GLU A 105 9.22 -15.35 14.71
C GLU A 105 10.69 -14.95 14.56
N VAL A 106 10.97 -13.99 13.68
CA VAL A 106 12.32 -13.50 13.39
C VAL A 106 12.32 -12.01 13.68
N GLU A 107 13.05 -11.59 14.72
CA GLU A 107 13.13 -10.19 15.14
C GLU A 107 14.08 -9.37 14.26
N ASP A 108 15.26 -9.94 13.93
CA ASP A 108 16.26 -9.36 13.04
C ASP A 108 16.63 -10.37 11.95
N GLU A 109 16.14 -10.12 10.73
CA GLU A 109 16.35 -11.01 9.60
C GLU A 109 17.83 -11.06 9.16
N ASP A 110 18.58 -9.96 9.27
CA ASP A 110 19.98 -9.89 8.83
C ASP A 110 20.90 -10.66 9.78
N GLN A 111 20.66 -10.57 11.09
CA GLN A 111 21.40 -11.36 12.08
C GLN A 111 21.05 -12.85 11.98
N ALA A 112 19.76 -13.16 11.83
CA ALA A 112 19.31 -14.54 11.65
C ALA A 112 19.94 -15.17 10.39
N ILE A 113 20.02 -14.45 9.28
CA ILE A 113 20.69 -14.94 8.07
C ILE A 113 22.17 -15.25 8.33
N LYS A 114 22.90 -14.35 9.01
CA LYS A 114 24.33 -14.59 9.32
C LYS A 114 24.53 -15.82 10.21
N GLU A 115 23.73 -15.96 11.26
CA GLU A 115 23.79 -17.13 12.14
C GLU A 115 23.47 -18.43 11.37
N LEU A 116 22.45 -18.40 10.49
CA LEU A 116 22.11 -19.54 9.64
C LEU A 116 23.22 -19.86 8.63
N GLU A 117 23.92 -18.85 8.10
CA GLU A 117 25.08 -19.03 7.23
C GLU A 117 26.28 -19.64 7.98
N GLU A 118 26.57 -19.14 9.19
CA GLU A 118 27.63 -19.65 10.08
C GLU A 118 27.39 -21.12 10.48
N LEU A 119 26.13 -21.46 10.77
CA LEU A 119 25.71 -22.83 11.09
C LEU A 119 25.56 -23.72 9.85
N GLY A 120 25.72 -23.18 8.64
CA GLY A 120 25.60 -23.93 7.39
C GLY A 120 24.18 -24.37 7.04
N LEU A 121 23.15 -23.81 7.68
CA LEU A 121 21.73 -24.13 7.52
C LEU A 121 21.12 -23.43 6.29
N LYS A 122 21.71 -23.68 5.12
CA LYS A 122 21.32 -23.02 3.87
C LYS A 122 19.88 -23.29 3.42
N GLU A 123 19.28 -24.40 3.86
CA GLU A 123 17.88 -24.74 3.57
C GLU A 123 16.89 -23.78 4.24
N CYS A 124 17.31 -23.10 5.32
CA CYS A 124 16.53 -22.08 6.01
C CYS A 124 16.61 -20.70 5.33
N ILE A 125 17.48 -20.53 4.33
CA ILE A 125 17.73 -19.25 3.66
C ILE A 125 17.13 -19.27 2.26
N ARG A 126 16.14 -18.42 2.02
CA ARG A 126 15.51 -18.30 0.69
C ARG A 126 16.20 -17.24 -0.17
N VAL A 127 16.91 -17.66 -1.20
CA VAL A 127 17.56 -16.74 -2.15
C VAL A 127 16.63 -16.38 -3.30
N LYS A 128 16.25 -15.11 -3.42
CA LYS A 128 15.53 -14.58 -4.59
C LYS A 128 16.51 -13.94 -5.58
N LYS A 129 16.83 -14.64 -6.68
CA LYS A 129 17.63 -14.07 -7.76
C LYS A 129 16.76 -13.19 -8.65
N THR A 130 17.13 -11.92 -8.78
CA THR A 130 16.50 -10.96 -9.70
C THR A 130 17.50 -10.51 -10.76
N VAL A 131 16.99 -10.11 -11.92
CA VAL A 131 17.82 -9.57 -12.99
C VAL A 131 18.29 -8.17 -12.61
N ASN A 132 19.61 -7.97 -12.55
CA ASN A 132 20.19 -6.65 -12.37
C ASN A 132 20.27 -5.94 -13.73
N LYS A 133 19.35 -5.00 -13.97
CA LYS A 133 19.27 -4.26 -15.24
C LYS A 133 20.43 -3.29 -15.43
N GLU A 134 20.86 -2.61 -14.36
CA GLU A 134 21.97 -1.66 -14.41
C GLU A 134 23.28 -2.35 -14.81
N ALA A 135 23.53 -3.54 -14.25
CA ALA A 135 24.70 -4.35 -14.64
C ALA A 135 24.64 -4.81 -16.09
N ILE A 136 23.45 -5.09 -16.62
CA ILE A 136 23.25 -5.46 -18.03
C ILE A 136 23.49 -4.26 -18.95
N GLU A 137 23.02 -3.07 -18.57
CA GLU A 137 23.21 -1.83 -19.33
C GLU A 137 24.69 -1.42 -19.41
N ALA A 138 25.50 -1.81 -18.41
CA ALA A 138 26.94 -1.61 -18.41
C ALA A 138 27.74 -2.61 -19.26
N LEU A 139 27.12 -3.69 -19.76
CA LEU A 139 27.80 -4.69 -20.58
C LEU A 139 27.98 -4.21 -22.04
N PRO A 140 29.03 -4.70 -22.73
CA PRO A 140 29.17 -4.51 -24.18
C PRO A 140 27.95 -5.02 -24.96
N LYS A 141 27.54 -4.29 -26.00
CA LYS A 141 26.34 -4.60 -26.81
C LYS A 141 26.37 -6.02 -27.40
N ASP A 142 27.55 -6.52 -27.78
CA ASP A 142 27.76 -7.86 -28.35
C ASP A 142 27.48 -9.01 -27.34
N VAL A 143 27.58 -8.73 -26.04
CA VAL A 143 27.22 -9.68 -24.98
C VAL A 143 25.71 -9.66 -24.75
N VAL A 144 25.11 -8.48 -24.75
CA VAL A 144 23.67 -8.28 -24.55
C VAL A 144 22.85 -8.87 -25.70
N GLU A 145 23.29 -8.72 -26.95
CA GLU A 145 22.61 -9.26 -28.14
C GLU A 145 22.54 -10.79 -28.16
N LYS A 146 23.44 -11.47 -27.46
CA LYS A 146 23.41 -12.94 -27.31
C LYS A 146 22.34 -13.40 -26.31
N LEU A 147 21.76 -12.50 -25.52
CA LEU A 147 20.75 -12.82 -24.50
C LEU A 147 19.36 -12.91 -25.13
N LYS A 148 18.80 -14.12 -25.18
CA LYS A 148 17.52 -14.41 -25.86
C LYS A 148 16.28 -13.76 -25.22
N PHE A 149 16.36 -13.38 -23.94
CA PHE A 149 15.21 -12.90 -23.16
C PHE A 149 15.39 -11.47 -22.63
N ILE A 150 16.45 -10.79 -23.06
CA ILE A 150 16.76 -9.43 -22.63
C ILE A 150 16.84 -8.58 -23.89
N THR A 151 16.04 -7.53 -23.94
CA THR A 151 16.08 -6.54 -25.03
C THR A 151 16.42 -5.20 -24.41
N VAL A 152 17.60 -4.68 -24.75
CA VAL A 152 17.96 -3.30 -24.45
C VAL A 152 17.41 -2.45 -25.58
N LYS A 153 16.46 -1.58 -25.26
CA LYS A 153 15.97 -0.58 -26.19
C LYS A 153 16.94 0.60 -26.16
N GLU A 154 17.27 1.13 -27.33
CA GLU A 154 18.03 2.38 -27.38
C GLU A 154 17.20 3.52 -26.79
N GLY A 155 17.89 4.52 -26.23
CA GLY A 155 17.22 5.66 -25.63
C GLY A 155 16.51 6.47 -26.70
N ASP A 156 15.18 6.46 -26.68
CA ASP A 156 14.37 7.30 -27.56
C ASP A 156 14.37 8.76 -27.06
N GLU A 157 14.37 9.71 -27.98
CA GLU A 157 14.13 11.11 -27.64
C GLU A 157 12.67 11.28 -27.20
N VAL A 158 12.46 11.74 -25.96
CA VAL A 158 11.13 11.93 -25.39
C VAL A 158 10.82 13.41 -25.24
N PHE A 159 9.70 13.84 -25.82
CA PHE A 159 9.15 15.17 -25.55
C PHE A 159 8.56 15.23 -24.14
N SER A 160 9.02 16.18 -23.33
CA SER A 160 8.53 16.36 -21.95
C SER A 160 7.99 17.77 -21.73
N VAL A 161 6.87 17.87 -21.02
CA VAL A 161 6.24 19.14 -20.64
C VAL A 161 6.18 19.21 -19.12
N LYS A 162 6.77 20.26 -18.55
CA LYS A 162 6.74 20.51 -17.09
C LYS A 162 6.19 21.92 -16.85
N PRO A 163 4.91 22.05 -16.46
CA PRO A 163 4.37 23.35 -16.10
C PRO A 163 5.09 23.93 -14.88
N LYS A 164 5.25 25.27 -14.84
CA LYS A 164 5.88 25.95 -13.70
C LYS A 164 5.01 25.83 -12.45
N GLU A 165 5.62 25.44 -11.34
CA GLU A 165 4.99 25.45 -10.02
C GLU A 165 5.05 26.85 -9.40
N VAL A 166 3.95 27.28 -8.79
CA VAL A 166 3.88 28.58 -8.09
C VAL A 166 4.49 28.41 -6.70
N LYS A 167 5.67 29.01 -6.47
CA LYS A 167 6.24 29.15 -5.13
C LYS A 167 5.67 30.42 -4.48
N ILE A 168 4.91 30.26 -3.41
CA ILE A 168 4.33 31.38 -2.66
C ILE A 168 5.42 31.91 -1.70
N SER A 169 5.83 33.16 -1.89
CA SER A 169 6.71 33.87 -0.94
C SER A 169 5.88 34.82 -0.08
N PHE A 170 6.03 34.73 1.24
CA PHE A 170 5.33 35.60 2.19
C PHE A 170 6.18 36.84 2.51
N VAL A 171 5.56 38.03 2.52
CA VAL A 171 6.19 39.27 2.99
C VAL A 171 5.69 39.58 4.40
N LYS A 172 6.60 39.82 5.35
CA LYS A 172 6.26 40.14 6.74
C LYS A 172 5.79 41.59 6.86
N GLY A 173 4.49 41.81 7.07
CA GLY A 173 3.94 43.14 7.35
C GLY A 173 4.26 43.62 8.78
N LYS A 174 4.73 44.86 8.95
CA LYS A 174 4.94 45.51 10.26
C LYS A 174 3.62 46.03 10.85
N ARG A 175 2.62 45.17 11.03
CA ARG A 175 1.42 45.51 11.82
C ARG A 175 1.33 44.60 13.04
N SER A 176 1.64 45.17 14.20
CA SER A 176 1.30 44.61 15.49
C SER A 176 -0.21 44.74 15.68
N ILE A 177 -0.93 43.64 15.50
CA ILE A 177 -2.32 43.54 15.95
C ILE A 177 -2.25 43.50 17.47
N LYS A 178 -2.63 44.60 18.14
CA LYS A 178 -2.91 44.55 19.57
C LYS A 178 -4.16 43.68 19.72
N ARG A 179 -4.02 42.51 20.38
CA ARG A 179 -5.19 41.78 20.88
C ARG A 179 -5.82 42.65 21.95
N GLU A 180 -7.05 43.09 21.73
CA GLU A 180 -7.92 43.56 22.82
C GLU A 180 -8.47 42.31 23.50
N ASP A 181 -8.20 42.21 24.81
CA ASP A 181 -8.71 41.14 25.67
C ASP A 181 -10.21 41.35 25.88
N VAL A 182 -11.02 40.32 25.58
CA VAL A 182 -12.41 40.16 26.02
C VAL A 182 -12.51 38.84 26.77
#